data_AF-A0A1B3ZDW1-F1
#
_entry.id   AF-A0A1B3ZDW1-F1
#
_cell.length_a   1.000
_cell.length_b   1.000
_cell.length_c   1.000
_cell.angle_alpha   90.00
_cell.angle_beta   90.00
_cell.angle_gamma   90.00
#
_symmetry.space_group_name_H-M   'P 1'
#
loop_
_entity.id
_entity.type
_entity.pdbx_description
1 polymer ?
#
loop_
_entity_poly.entity_id
_entity_poly.type
_entity_poly.pdbx_seq_one_letter_code
_entity_poly.pdbx_strand_id
1 'polypeptide(L)'
;MTQAPPANPSPRLYSQTVHDDRGNFHYQGDLYREREPLSSICKRIERHLPEVFADTSFTIQSQTFAGGRKIIAELLDAADDLQDRSARDAFVAKVRDQIKRFSFTDSNFYQDYMSCAFFIEVRISGAYWAALAVRRGCTNPVEPLVPLAVFKRRLKPGDQLKLISAAAGHRALGTTRTVQAVRSGDLIFEGKIYLSFPRASCFACDGKRVRFAIGSEYDPDNHLLYEWQPIGG
;
A
#
# COMPACT_ATOMS: atom_id res chain seq x y z
N MET A 1 -22.37 -20.80 -46.35
CA MET A 1 -21.49 -20.03 -45.44
C MET A 1 -22.35 -19.59 -44.25
N THR A 2 -22.17 -20.19 -43.09
CA THR A 2 -22.95 -19.87 -41.89
C THR A 2 -22.21 -18.77 -41.14
N GLN A 3 -22.82 -17.59 -41.07
CA GLN A 3 -22.26 -16.42 -40.41
C GLN A 3 -22.22 -16.66 -38.90
N ALA A 4 -21.05 -16.52 -38.27
CA ALA A 4 -20.93 -16.62 -36.82
C ALA A 4 -21.76 -15.50 -36.15
N PRO A 5 -22.44 -15.79 -35.02
CA PRO A 5 -23.20 -14.76 -34.31
C PRO A 5 -22.25 -13.64 -33.85
N PRO A 6 -22.71 -12.37 -33.83
CA PRO A 6 -21.90 -11.25 -33.38
C PRO A 6 -21.46 -11.49 -31.93
N ALA A 7 -20.18 -11.22 -31.64
CA ALA A 7 -19.66 -11.26 -30.29
C ALA A 7 -20.49 -10.33 -29.40
N ASN A 8 -21.02 -10.84 -28.29
CA ASN A 8 -21.71 -10.01 -27.31
C ASN A 8 -20.77 -8.88 -26.87
N PRO A 9 -21.20 -7.61 -26.90
CA PRO A 9 -20.36 -6.51 -26.46
C PRO A 9 -19.98 -6.71 -24.99
N SER A 10 -18.70 -6.55 -24.67
CA SER A 10 -18.21 -6.61 -23.30
C SER A 10 -18.98 -5.63 -22.41
N PRO A 11 -19.35 -6.03 -21.18
CA PRO A 11 -20.08 -5.15 -20.27
C PRO A 11 -19.25 -3.89 -19.97
N ARG A 12 -19.91 -2.73 -20.02
CA ARG A 12 -19.30 -1.42 -19.73
C ARG A 12 -18.75 -1.40 -18.31
N LEU A 13 -17.52 -0.89 -18.13
CA LEU A 13 -16.91 -0.75 -16.82
C LEU A 13 -17.36 0.53 -16.12
N TYR A 14 -17.24 0.56 -14.79
CA TYR A 14 -17.62 1.73 -13.99
C TYR A 14 -16.83 2.97 -14.40
N SER A 15 -15.51 2.84 -14.57
CA SER A 15 -14.61 3.90 -15.04
C SER A 15 -14.93 4.47 -16.42
N GLN A 16 -15.66 3.71 -17.25
CA GLN A 16 -16.05 4.09 -18.61
C GLN A 16 -17.42 4.79 -18.65
N THR A 17 -18.09 4.94 -17.51
CA THR A 17 -19.42 5.54 -17.44
C THR A 17 -19.29 7.05 -17.30
N VAL A 18 -19.89 7.77 -18.23
CA VAL A 18 -19.87 9.24 -18.28
C VAL A 18 -21.12 9.76 -17.56
N HIS A 19 -21.00 10.87 -16.84
CA HIS A 19 -22.17 11.58 -16.30
C HIS A 19 -22.81 12.44 -17.39
N ASP A 20 -24.10 12.69 -17.30
CA ASP A 20 -24.77 13.61 -18.21
C ASP A 20 -24.46 15.09 -17.87
N ASP A 21 -24.96 16.00 -18.70
CA ASP A 21 -24.77 17.45 -18.52
C ASP A 21 -25.41 17.99 -17.22
N ARG A 22 -26.32 17.23 -16.61
CA ARG A 22 -26.98 17.55 -15.34
C ARG A 22 -26.30 16.90 -14.14
N GLY A 23 -25.15 16.26 -14.36
CA GLY A 23 -24.36 15.59 -13.33
C GLY A 23 -24.95 14.25 -12.90
N ASN A 24 -25.98 13.72 -13.57
CA ASN A 24 -26.51 12.40 -13.28
C ASN A 24 -25.54 11.32 -13.75
N PHE A 25 -25.33 10.33 -12.91
CA PHE A 25 -24.48 9.18 -13.18
C PHE A 25 -25.25 7.92 -12.82
N HIS A 26 -25.42 7.03 -13.79
CA HIS A 26 -26.03 5.73 -13.57
C HIS A 26 -25.12 4.62 -14.09
N TYR A 27 -24.81 3.68 -13.21
CA TYR A 27 -24.06 2.48 -13.50
C TYR A 27 -24.72 1.26 -12.84
N GLN A 28 -24.91 0.21 -13.63
CA GLN A 28 -25.31 -1.10 -13.13
C GLN A 28 -24.35 -2.16 -13.65
N GLY A 29 -23.69 -2.85 -12.73
CA GLY A 29 -22.80 -3.95 -13.06
C GLY A 29 -23.57 -5.17 -13.56
N ASP A 30 -22.97 -5.91 -14.48
CA ASP A 30 -23.56 -7.11 -15.10
C ASP A 30 -23.65 -8.31 -14.14
N LEU A 31 -22.86 -8.31 -13.06
CA LEU A 31 -22.86 -9.34 -12.03
C LEU A 31 -23.70 -8.95 -10.80
N TYR A 32 -24.29 -7.76 -10.79
CA TYR A 32 -25.13 -7.25 -9.72
C TYR A 32 -26.39 -8.11 -9.57
N ARG A 33 -26.77 -8.36 -8.33
CA ARG A 33 -28.03 -9.02 -7.97
C ARG A 33 -28.74 -8.17 -6.93
N GLU A 34 -30.03 -7.92 -7.16
CA GLU A 34 -30.83 -7.12 -6.26
C GLU A 34 -30.90 -7.78 -4.88
N ARG A 35 -30.82 -6.96 -3.82
CA ARG A 35 -30.97 -7.39 -2.41
C ARG A 35 -30.01 -8.51 -1.95
N GLU A 36 -28.90 -8.71 -2.67
CA GLU A 36 -27.91 -9.71 -2.27
C GLU A 36 -27.23 -9.33 -0.93
N PRO A 37 -27.16 -10.27 0.04
CA PRO A 37 -26.45 -10.05 1.29
C PRO A 37 -24.97 -9.74 1.06
N LEU A 38 -24.42 -8.79 1.84
CA LEU A 38 -23.04 -8.33 1.66
C LEU A 38 -22.01 -9.47 1.72
N SER A 39 -22.22 -10.42 2.63
CA SER A 39 -21.36 -11.61 2.77
C SER A 39 -21.38 -12.51 1.52
N SER A 40 -22.52 -12.60 0.82
CA SER A 40 -22.62 -13.36 -0.44
C SER A 40 -21.92 -12.64 -1.58
N ILE A 41 -22.04 -11.31 -1.63
CA ILE A 41 -21.30 -10.46 -2.57
C ILE A 41 -19.79 -10.65 -2.37
N CYS A 42 -19.30 -10.56 -1.13
CA CYS A 42 -17.88 -10.77 -0.81
C CYS A 42 -17.36 -12.12 -1.29
N LYS A 43 -18.07 -13.22 -0.98
CA LYS A 43 -17.67 -14.57 -1.44
C LYS A 43 -17.60 -14.70 -2.96
N ARG A 44 -18.49 -14.03 -3.69
CA ARG A 44 -18.45 -14.02 -5.16
C ARG A 44 -17.28 -13.20 -5.69
N ILE A 45 -16.98 -12.06 -5.07
CA ILE A 45 -15.80 -11.25 -5.42
C ILE A 45 -14.50 -12.02 -5.13
N GLU A 46 -14.41 -12.70 -3.98
CA GLU A 46 -13.25 -13.55 -3.61
C GLU A 46 -12.98 -14.65 -4.64
N ARG A 47 -14.03 -15.19 -5.27
CA ARG A 47 -13.89 -16.15 -6.38
C ARG A 47 -13.57 -15.48 -7.71
N HIS A 48 -14.18 -14.34 -7.98
CA HIS A 48 -14.07 -13.61 -9.25
C HIS A 48 -12.69 -12.98 -9.46
N LEU A 49 -12.10 -12.37 -8.43
CA LEU A 49 -10.84 -11.66 -8.61
C LEU A 49 -9.69 -12.58 -9.06
N PRO A 50 -9.48 -13.78 -8.48
CA PRO A 50 -8.45 -14.71 -8.97
C PRO A 50 -8.69 -15.19 -10.41
N GLU A 51 -9.94 -15.31 -10.86
CA GLU A 51 -10.26 -15.69 -12.26
C GLU A 51 -9.86 -14.58 -13.25
N VAL A 52 -9.91 -13.31 -12.82
CA VAL A 52 -9.54 -12.15 -13.65
C VAL A 52 -8.06 -11.78 -13.51
N PHE A 53 -7.47 -12.03 -12.33
CA PHE A 53 -6.10 -11.67 -11.97
C PHE A 53 -5.34 -12.92 -11.49
N ALA A 54 -4.94 -13.77 -12.43
CA ALA A 54 -4.38 -15.10 -12.16
C ALA A 54 -3.16 -15.11 -11.21
N ASP A 55 -2.30 -14.08 -11.27
CA ASP A 55 -1.08 -13.98 -10.46
C ASP A 55 -1.19 -12.92 -9.34
N THR A 56 -2.41 -12.69 -8.85
CA THR A 56 -2.70 -11.66 -7.86
C THR A 56 -3.50 -12.23 -6.70
N SER A 57 -3.03 -11.94 -5.48
CA SER A 57 -3.65 -12.38 -4.24
C SER A 57 -4.33 -11.22 -3.52
N PHE A 58 -5.59 -11.41 -3.14
CA PHE A 58 -6.39 -10.44 -2.41
C PHE A 58 -6.99 -11.08 -1.16
N THR A 59 -7.21 -10.26 -0.13
CA THR A 59 -8.22 -10.55 0.89
C THR A 59 -9.38 -9.58 0.76
N ILE A 60 -10.60 -10.07 0.94
CA ILE A 60 -11.82 -9.25 0.90
C ILE A 60 -12.35 -9.08 2.31
N GLN A 61 -12.63 -7.84 2.68
CA GLN A 61 -13.26 -7.48 3.94
C GLN A 61 -14.51 -6.65 3.67
N SER A 62 -15.46 -6.71 4.58
CA SER A 62 -16.68 -5.92 4.54
C SER A 62 -16.85 -5.10 5.81
N GLN A 63 -17.37 -3.88 5.67
CA GLN A 63 -17.72 -3.01 6.80
C GLN A 63 -19.12 -2.45 6.61
N THR A 64 -19.86 -2.29 7.71
CA THR A 64 -21.16 -1.62 7.73
C THR A 64 -21.08 -0.40 8.66
N PHE A 65 -21.69 0.70 8.26
CA PHE A 65 -21.72 1.95 9.01
C PHE A 65 -23.05 2.67 8.77
N ALA A 66 -23.32 3.74 9.53
CA ALA A 66 -24.62 4.43 9.49
C ALA A 66 -25.04 4.92 8.09
N GLY A 67 -24.07 5.21 7.21
CA GLY A 67 -24.29 5.67 5.84
C GLY A 67 -24.22 4.58 4.76
N GLY A 68 -24.10 3.29 5.14
CA GLY A 68 -24.13 2.19 4.18
C GLY A 68 -23.16 1.05 4.48
N ARG A 69 -22.69 0.41 3.42
CA ARG A 69 -21.80 -0.75 3.50
C ARG A 69 -20.63 -0.61 2.53
N LYS A 70 -19.47 -1.15 2.89
CA LYS A 70 -18.21 -1.02 2.17
C LYS A 70 -17.57 -2.38 1.98
N ILE A 71 -16.96 -2.59 0.83
CA ILE A 71 -16.06 -3.70 0.54
C ILE A 71 -14.64 -3.14 0.40
N ILE A 72 -13.71 -3.79 1.08
CA ILE A 72 -12.28 -3.47 1.04
C ILE A 72 -11.58 -4.67 0.41
N ALA A 73 -10.91 -4.44 -0.72
CA ALA A 73 -10.01 -5.42 -1.33
C ALA A 73 -8.58 -5.05 -0.97
N GLU A 74 -7.94 -5.83 -0.09
CA GLU A 74 -6.56 -5.61 0.29
C GLU A 74 -5.66 -6.52 -0.56
N LEU A 75 -4.77 -5.89 -1.32
CA LEU A 75 -3.78 -6.57 -2.14
C LEU A 75 -2.71 -7.17 -1.22
N LEU A 76 -2.49 -8.47 -1.36
CA LEU A 76 -1.50 -9.25 -0.62
C LEU A 76 -0.27 -9.54 -1.47
N ASP A 77 -0.46 -9.81 -2.77
CA ASP A 77 0.64 -9.98 -3.71
C ASP A 77 0.16 -9.76 -5.17
N ALA A 78 1.07 -9.35 -6.05
CA ALA A 78 0.86 -9.27 -7.50
C ALA A 78 2.20 -9.37 -8.24
N ALA A 79 2.21 -9.94 -9.45
CA ALA A 79 3.40 -9.93 -10.31
C ALA A 79 3.83 -8.50 -10.71
N ASP A 80 2.86 -7.59 -10.89
CA ASP A 80 3.09 -6.21 -11.29
C ASP A 80 3.91 -5.44 -10.26
N ASP A 81 4.79 -4.57 -10.76
CA ASP A 81 5.48 -3.61 -9.93
C ASP A 81 4.66 -2.34 -9.75
N LEU A 82 4.22 -2.12 -8.51
CA LEU A 82 3.36 -1.00 -8.17
C LEU A 82 4.12 0.09 -7.40
N GLN A 83 5.45 0.19 -7.47
CA GLN A 83 6.14 1.34 -6.86
C GLN A 83 5.76 2.66 -7.54
N ASP A 84 5.64 2.64 -8.87
CA ASP A 84 5.21 3.82 -9.61
C ASP A 84 3.76 4.20 -9.28
N ARG A 85 3.50 5.51 -9.13
CA ARG A 85 2.18 6.01 -8.75
C ARG A 85 1.17 5.82 -9.87
N SER A 86 1.55 6.04 -11.13
CA SER A 86 0.64 5.88 -12.25
C SER A 86 0.25 4.40 -12.45
N ALA A 87 1.21 3.49 -12.27
CA ALA A 87 0.95 2.04 -12.27
C ALA A 87 -0.03 1.64 -11.16
N ARG A 88 0.12 2.20 -9.94
CA ARG A 88 -0.83 1.99 -8.84
C ARG A 88 -2.22 2.48 -9.14
N ASP A 89 -2.35 3.72 -9.59
CA ASP A 89 -3.64 4.33 -9.85
C ASP A 89 -4.38 3.53 -10.94
N ALA A 90 -3.66 3.09 -11.98
CA ALA A 90 -4.19 2.22 -13.02
C ALA A 90 -4.60 0.83 -12.49
N PHE A 91 -3.78 0.20 -11.65
CA PHE A 91 -4.10 -1.09 -11.03
C PHE A 91 -5.34 -1.00 -10.13
N VAL A 92 -5.38 0.00 -9.25
CA VAL A 92 -6.52 0.28 -8.36
C VAL A 92 -7.80 0.51 -9.17
N ALA A 93 -7.74 1.26 -10.26
CA ALA A 93 -8.88 1.48 -11.14
C ALA A 93 -9.37 0.16 -11.77
N LYS A 94 -8.47 -0.68 -12.30
CA LYS A 94 -8.81 -2.00 -12.87
C LYS A 94 -9.49 -2.92 -11.86
N VAL A 95 -8.95 -3.03 -10.64
CA VAL A 95 -9.56 -3.85 -9.57
C VAL A 95 -10.93 -3.29 -9.18
N ARG A 96 -11.04 -1.97 -9.01
CA ARG A 96 -12.30 -1.30 -8.69
C ARG A 96 -13.36 -1.57 -9.76
N ASP A 97 -13.01 -1.52 -11.03
CA ASP A 97 -13.92 -1.84 -12.13
C ASP A 97 -14.47 -3.26 -12.04
N GLN A 98 -13.62 -4.24 -11.73
CA GLN A 98 -14.07 -5.63 -11.58
C GLN A 98 -15.00 -5.82 -10.37
N ILE A 99 -14.69 -5.16 -9.25
CA ILE A 99 -15.57 -5.22 -8.06
C ILE A 99 -16.89 -4.48 -8.32
N LYS A 100 -16.86 -3.36 -9.04
CA LYS A 100 -18.07 -2.58 -9.38
C LYS A 100 -19.07 -3.37 -10.20
N ARG A 101 -18.66 -4.38 -10.97
CA ARG A 101 -19.58 -5.29 -11.69
C ARG A 101 -20.60 -5.98 -10.78
N PHE A 102 -20.32 -6.10 -9.48
CA PHE A 102 -21.26 -6.66 -8.47
C PHE A 102 -22.14 -5.59 -7.81
N SER A 103 -22.10 -4.34 -8.28
CA SER A 103 -22.72 -3.18 -7.66
C SER A 103 -23.64 -2.45 -8.63
N PHE A 104 -24.44 -1.54 -8.08
CA PHE A 104 -25.00 -0.43 -8.84
C PHE A 104 -24.53 0.89 -8.22
N THR A 105 -24.60 1.97 -8.98
CA THR A 105 -24.36 3.31 -8.50
C THR A 105 -25.25 4.27 -9.27
N ASP A 106 -26.06 5.02 -8.54
CA ASP A 106 -26.91 6.08 -9.03
C ASP A 106 -26.56 7.35 -8.25
N SER A 107 -26.19 8.42 -8.93
CA SER A 107 -25.64 9.62 -8.29
C SER A 107 -26.00 10.88 -9.08
N ASN A 108 -26.08 12.01 -8.37
CA ASN A 108 -26.06 13.32 -8.98
C ASN A 108 -25.00 14.17 -8.29
N PHE A 109 -23.93 14.50 -9.03
CA PHE A 109 -22.78 15.22 -8.49
C PHE A 109 -23.09 16.69 -8.13
N TYR A 110 -24.11 17.30 -8.74
CA TYR A 110 -24.51 18.67 -8.44
C TYR A 110 -25.49 18.77 -7.27
N GLN A 111 -26.07 17.66 -6.84
CA GLN A 111 -27.04 17.58 -5.74
C GLN A 111 -26.50 16.83 -4.52
N ASP A 112 -25.21 16.49 -4.52
CA ASP A 112 -24.56 15.69 -3.47
C ASP A 112 -25.32 14.39 -3.15
N TYR A 113 -25.89 13.78 -4.19
CA TYR A 113 -26.66 12.54 -4.09
C TYR A 113 -25.83 11.35 -4.55
N MET A 114 -25.80 10.30 -3.74
CA MET A 114 -25.14 9.03 -4.08
C MET A 114 -25.89 7.87 -3.44
N SER A 115 -26.39 6.97 -4.28
CA SER A 115 -26.96 5.69 -3.91
C SER A 115 -26.16 4.58 -4.57
N CYS A 116 -25.70 3.61 -3.81
CA CYS A 116 -24.97 2.48 -4.37
C CYS A 116 -25.21 1.22 -3.56
N ALA A 117 -24.96 0.06 -4.17
CA ALA A 117 -25.07 -1.19 -3.44
C ALA A 117 -24.02 -1.26 -2.33
N PHE A 118 -22.81 -0.74 -2.54
CA PHE A 118 -21.74 -0.65 -1.55
C PHE A 118 -20.62 0.28 -2.03
N PHE A 119 -19.89 0.86 -1.08
CA PHE A 119 -18.64 1.59 -1.32
C PHE A 119 -17.48 0.61 -1.52
N ILE A 120 -16.46 1.04 -2.27
CA ILE A 120 -15.28 0.20 -2.57
C ILE A 120 -14.01 0.94 -2.20
N GLU A 121 -13.12 0.22 -1.54
CA GLU A 121 -11.74 0.64 -1.31
C GLU A 121 -10.80 -0.49 -1.75
N VAL A 122 -9.76 -0.14 -2.51
CA VAL A 122 -8.69 -1.06 -2.87
C VAL A 122 -7.45 -0.58 -2.13
N ARG A 123 -6.87 -1.42 -1.29
CA ARG A 123 -5.68 -1.09 -0.49
C ARG A 123 -4.50 -1.89 -0.97
N ILE A 124 -3.38 -1.22 -1.17
CA ILE A 124 -2.09 -1.88 -1.35
C ILE A 124 -1.46 -1.97 0.04
N SER A 125 -1.57 -3.15 0.65
CA SER A 125 -1.19 -3.36 2.05
C SER A 125 0.33 -3.59 2.19
N GLY A 126 0.83 -3.50 3.43
CA GLY A 126 2.22 -3.86 3.74
C GLY A 126 2.63 -5.27 3.31
N ALA A 127 1.68 -6.21 3.16
CA ALA A 127 1.97 -7.56 2.69
C ALA A 127 2.45 -7.59 1.24
N TYR A 128 1.78 -6.85 0.33
CA TYR A 128 2.20 -6.73 -1.06
C TYR A 128 3.62 -6.18 -1.16
N TRP A 129 3.89 -5.14 -0.37
CA TRP A 129 5.19 -4.48 -0.37
C TRP A 129 6.30 -5.37 0.18
N ALA A 130 6.03 -6.15 1.22
CA ALA A 130 6.96 -7.14 1.71
C ALA A 130 7.25 -8.22 0.66
N ALA A 131 6.22 -8.71 -0.04
CA ALA A 131 6.37 -9.69 -1.12
C ALA A 131 7.18 -9.13 -2.30
N LEU A 132 6.93 -7.87 -2.68
CA LEU A 132 7.67 -7.18 -3.72
C LEU A 132 9.16 -7.01 -3.37
N ALA A 133 9.46 -6.61 -2.13
CA ALA A 133 10.83 -6.48 -1.64
C ALA A 133 11.59 -7.81 -1.69
N VAL A 134 10.93 -8.93 -1.36
CA VAL A 134 11.52 -10.27 -1.48
C VAL A 134 11.84 -10.60 -2.95
N ARG A 135 10.93 -10.32 -3.89
CA ARG A 135 11.13 -10.59 -5.33
C ARG A 135 12.26 -9.77 -5.94
N ARG A 136 12.32 -8.47 -5.62
CA ARG A 136 13.35 -7.56 -6.14
C ARG A 136 14.72 -7.76 -5.49
N GLY A 137 14.78 -8.54 -4.42
CA GLY A 137 15.88 -8.52 -3.47
C GLY A 137 15.81 -7.26 -2.61
N CYS A 138 15.91 -7.42 -1.29
CA CYS A 138 15.87 -6.30 -0.36
C CYS A 138 16.95 -5.28 -0.73
N THR A 139 16.55 -4.08 -1.17
CA THR A 139 17.48 -2.96 -1.34
C THR A 139 18.19 -2.72 -0.02
N ASN A 140 19.52 -2.86 0.03
CA ASN A 140 20.34 -2.80 1.24
C ASN A 140 19.91 -3.79 2.35
N PRO A 141 20.21 -5.08 2.20
CA PRO A 141 19.91 -6.07 3.23
C PRO A 141 20.76 -5.80 4.48
N VAL A 142 20.12 -5.86 5.64
CA VAL A 142 20.76 -5.83 6.95
C VAL A 142 20.19 -6.98 7.74
N GLU A 143 21.04 -7.89 8.20
CA GLU A 143 20.61 -9.01 9.02
C GLU A 143 20.13 -8.51 10.38
N PRO A 144 18.93 -8.92 10.86
CA PRO A 144 18.37 -8.43 12.12
C PRO A 144 18.98 -9.12 13.35
N LEU A 145 20.31 -9.07 13.51
CA LEU A 145 21.05 -9.72 14.59
C LEU A 145 20.87 -9.01 15.94
N VAL A 146 20.62 -7.71 15.92
CA VAL A 146 20.43 -6.87 17.11
C VAL A 146 19.00 -6.32 17.13
N PRO A 147 18.17 -6.70 18.11
CA PRO A 147 16.83 -6.13 18.27
C PRO A 147 16.86 -4.63 18.61
N LEU A 148 15.82 -3.89 18.22
CA LEU A 148 15.71 -2.43 18.46
C LEU A 148 15.94 -2.05 19.94
N ALA A 149 15.37 -2.81 20.89
CA ALA A 149 15.54 -2.55 22.32
C ALA A 149 16.97 -2.79 22.81
N VAL A 150 17.72 -3.69 22.18
CA VAL A 150 19.14 -3.93 22.48
C VAL A 150 19.98 -2.81 21.85
N PHE A 151 19.69 -2.47 20.59
CA PHE A 151 20.36 -1.37 19.89
C PHE A 151 20.24 -0.05 20.66
N LYS A 152 19.04 0.34 21.10
CA LYS A 152 18.82 1.56 21.90
C LYS A 152 19.64 1.60 23.19
N ARG A 153 19.90 0.44 23.80
CA ARG A 153 20.74 0.33 25.01
C ARG A 153 22.23 0.39 24.71
N ARG A 154 22.65 -0.04 23.51
CA ARG A 154 24.06 -0.04 23.10
C ARG A 154 24.50 1.29 22.49
N LEU A 155 23.60 1.98 21.81
CA LEU A 155 23.85 3.30 21.21
C LEU A 155 24.12 4.32 22.32
N LYS A 156 25.26 5.01 22.26
CA LYS A 156 25.68 5.98 23.27
C LYS A 156 25.85 7.38 22.67
N PRO A 157 25.67 8.45 23.47
CA PRO A 157 26.19 9.76 23.11
C PRO A 157 27.68 9.66 22.77
N GLY A 158 28.08 10.26 21.64
CA GLY A 158 29.43 10.18 21.09
C GLY A 158 29.62 9.14 19.98
N ASP A 159 28.73 8.14 19.87
CA ASP A 159 28.70 7.25 18.70
C ASP A 159 28.44 8.05 17.42
N GLN A 160 28.91 7.55 16.28
CA GLN A 160 28.69 8.17 14.99
C GLN A 160 27.82 7.28 14.09
N LEU A 161 26.89 7.91 13.37
CA LEU A 161 26.10 7.26 12.33
C LEU A 161 26.36 7.96 10.99
N LYS A 162 26.89 7.21 10.02
CA LYS A 162 27.05 7.68 8.64
C LYS A 162 25.88 7.23 7.80
N LEU A 163 25.11 8.16 7.23
CA LEU A 163 24.01 7.82 6.33
C LEU A 163 24.58 7.35 4.99
N ILE A 164 24.47 6.06 4.70
CA ILE A 164 25.06 5.43 3.50
C ILE A 164 24.03 5.07 2.43
N SER A 165 22.75 4.99 2.78
CA SER A 165 21.66 4.92 1.80
C SER A 165 20.40 5.61 2.32
N ALA A 166 19.70 6.30 1.42
CA ALA A 166 18.42 6.97 1.67
C ALA A 166 17.69 7.14 0.32
N ALA A 167 16.43 7.61 0.36
CA ALA A 167 15.71 7.99 -0.85
C ALA A 167 16.48 9.02 -1.71
N ALA A 168 16.21 9.01 -3.02
CA ALA A 168 16.87 9.91 -3.97
C ALA A 168 16.68 11.38 -3.56
N GLY A 169 17.75 12.18 -3.65
CA GLY A 169 17.73 13.60 -3.27
C GLY A 169 17.82 13.88 -1.77
N HIS A 170 18.04 12.86 -0.92
CA HIS A 170 18.19 13.07 0.52
C HIS A 170 19.47 13.85 0.85
N ARG A 171 19.31 15.09 1.33
CA ARG A 171 20.40 16.07 1.52
C ARG A 171 21.54 15.63 2.44
N ALA A 172 21.28 14.70 3.37
CA ALA A 172 22.28 14.23 4.32
C ALA A 172 22.98 12.93 3.90
N LEU A 173 22.72 12.42 2.70
CA LEU A 173 23.35 11.19 2.22
C LEU A 173 24.88 11.37 2.18
N GLY A 174 25.61 10.39 2.70
CA GLY A 174 27.07 10.42 2.86
C GLY A 174 27.57 11.15 4.11
N THR A 175 26.70 11.86 4.84
CA THR A 175 27.10 12.62 6.04
C THR A 175 27.23 11.69 7.25
N THR A 176 28.31 11.86 8.01
CA THR A 176 28.49 11.28 9.35
C THR A 176 28.00 12.28 10.39
N ARG A 177 27.20 11.81 11.36
CA ARG A 177 26.72 12.64 12.46
C ARG A 177 26.99 11.98 13.79
N THR A 178 27.40 12.80 14.74
CA THR A 178 27.60 12.36 16.13
C THR A 178 26.28 12.34 16.89
N VAL A 179 26.00 11.25 17.60
CA VAL A 179 24.86 11.10 18.50
C VAL A 179 25.10 11.97 19.73
N GLN A 180 24.19 12.90 20.01
CA GLN A 180 24.20 13.72 21.22
C GLN A 180 23.35 13.12 22.35
N ALA A 181 22.21 12.52 22.00
CA ALA A 181 21.32 11.90 22.98
C ALA A 181 20.51 10.76 22.35
N VAL A 182 20.19 9.77 23.17
CA VAL A 182 19.28 8.67 22.81
C VAL A 182 18.14 8.68 23.81
N ARG A 183 16.90 8.77 23.31
CA ARG A 183 15.68 8.72 24.12
C ARG A 183 14.88 7.48 23.76
N SER A 184 13.76 7.27 24.45
CA SER A 184 12.88 6.13 24.19
C SER A 184 12.29 6.15 22.78
N GLY A 185 11.91 7.33 22.28
CA GLY A 185 11.23 7.53 21.00
C GLY A 185 12.12 7.98 19.84
N ASP A 186 13.25 8.65 20.11
CA ASP A 186 14.12 9.23 19.10
C ASP A 186 15.60 9.23 19.50
N LEU A 187 16.45 9.51 18.53
CA LEU A 187 17.85 9.86 18.72
C LEU A 187 18.09 11.27 18.20
N ILE A 188 19.00 11.99 18.86
CA ILE A 188 19.34 13.37 18.58
C ILE A 188 20.79 13.40 18.14
N PHE A 189 21.02 13.88 16.92
CA PHE A 189 22.34 14.19 16.40
C PHE A 189 22.77 15.62 16.77
N GLU A 190 24.05 15.89 16.58
CA GLU A 190 24.58 17.26 16.57
C GLU A 190 23.78 18.19 15.66
N GLY A 191 23.70 19.47 16.06
CA GLY A 191 22.86 20.47 15.39
C GLY A 191 21.35 20.31 15.66
N LYS A 192 20.96 19.57 16.71
CA LYS A 192 19.54 19.32 17.07
C LYS A 192 18.75 18.67 15.93
N ILE A 193 19.37 17.69 15.27
CA ILE A 193 18.70 16.93 14.21
C ILE A 193 18.13 15.65 14.81
N TYR A 194 16.83 15.45 14.67
CA TYR A 194 16.10 14.37 15.30
C TYR A 194 15.85 13.22 14.31
N LEU A 195 15.95 11.98 14.78
CA LEU A 195 15.55 10.79 14.05
C LEU A 195 14.71 9.90 14.97
N SER A 196 13.43 9.72 14.61
CA SER A 196 12.50 8.88 15.35
C SER A 196 12.79 7.40 15.12
N PHE A 197 12.68 6.60 16.18
CA PHE A 197 12.76 5.16 16.06
C PHE A 197 11.49 4.60 15.43
N PRO A 198 11.61 3.66 14.47
CA PRO A 198 10.45 3.00 13.89
C PRO A 198 9.91 1.93 14.85
N ARG A 199 8.82 1.26 14.45
CA ARG A 199 8.35 0.04 15.11
C ARG A 199 9.41 -1.06 15.00
N ALA A 200 9.38 -2.04 15.91
CA ALA A 200 10.35 -3.12 15.92
C ALA A 200 10.39 -3.93 14.60
N SER A 201 9.23 -4.15 13.97
CA SER A 201 9.11 -4.81 12.65
C SER A 201 9.71 -4.01 11.48
N CYS A 202 10.04 -2.74 11.72
CA CYS A 202 10.55 -1.79 10.73
C CYS A 202 12.02 -1.43 11.01
N PHE A 203 12.71 -2.23 11.83
CA PHE A 203 14.09 -2.02 12.25
C PHE A 203 14.93 -3.27 11.97
N ALA A 204 16.15 -3.08 11.46
CA ALA A 204 17.16 -4.14 11.37
C ALA A 204 18.55 -3.59 11.72
N CYS A 205 19.35 -4.39 12.40
CA CYS A 205 20.73 -4.04 12.75
C CYS A 205 21.58 -5.31 12.85
N ASP A 206 22.68 -5.34 12.11
CA ASP A 206 23.65 -6.46 12.10
C ASP A 206 24.82 -6.24 13.08
N GLY A 207 24.78 -5.16 13.86
CA GLY A 207 25.84 -4.72 14.77
C GLY A 207 26.79 -3.68 14.16
N LYS A 208 26.76 -3.47 12.84
CA LYS A 208 27.53 -2.43 12.14
C LYS A 208 26.64 -1.55 11.27
N ARG A 209 25.70 -2.11 10.54
CA ARG A 209 24.72 -1.40 9.72
C ARG A 209 23.38 -1.36 10.44
N VAL A 210 22.71 -0.22 10.36
CA VAL A 210 21.43 0.04 11.00
C VAL A 210 20.45 0.52 9.94
N ARG A 211 19.36 -0.21 9.76
CA ARG A 211 18.29 0.13 8.82
C ARG A 211 17.03 0.55 9.57
N PHE A 212 16.53 1.74 9.25
CA PHE A 212 15.25 2.24 9.70
C PHE A 212 14.30 2.33 8.50
N ALA A 213 13.25 1.51 8.46
CA ALA A 213 12.19 1.70 7.49
C ALA A 213 11.36 2.93 7.88
N ILE A 214 11.31 3.90 6.96
CA ILE A 214 10.55 5.15 7.10
C ILE A 214 9.42 5.23 6.06
N GLY A 215 9.20 4.13 5.35
CA GLY A 215 8.23 4.02 4.29
C GLY A 215 6.79 4.17 4.77
N SER A 216 5.98 4.68 3.87
CA SER A 216 4.52 4.73 4.02
C SER A 216 3.87 3.59 3.26
N GLU A 217 2.54 3.46 3.36
CA GLU A 217 1.77 2.57 2.48
C GLU A 217 1.95 2.91 0.97
N TYR A 218 2.43 4.13 0.67
CA TYR A 218 2.68 4.59 -0.69
C TYR A 218 4.14 4.50 -1.14
N ASP A 219 5.07 4.25 -0.23
CA ASP A 219 6.50 4.11 -0.51
C ASP A 219 7.14 3.29 0.62
N PRO A 220 6.90 1.97 0.65
CA PRO A 220 7.18 1.11 1.80
C PRO A 220 8.62 0.66 1.87
N ASP A 221 9.30 0.66 0.72
CA ASP A 221 10.72 0.38 0.63
C ASP A 221 11.59 1.55 1.08
N ASN A 222 11.00 2.72 1.36
CA ASN A 222 11.75 3.86 1.85
C ASN A 222 12.40 3.53 3.20
N HIS A 223 13.72 3.68 3.24
CA HIS A 223 14.50 3.41 4.43
C HIS A 223 15.72 4.32 4.50
N LEU A 224 16.20 4.49 5.71
CA LEU A 224 17.51 5.06 5.99
C LEU A 224 18.44 3.92 6.40
N LEU A 225 19.60 3.84 5.76
CA LEU A 225 20.67 2.91 6.10
C LEU A 225 21.85 3.70 6.66
N TYR A 226 22.22 3.41 7.89
CA TYR A 226 23.38 3.98 8.55
C TYR A 226 24.48 2.93 8.72
N GLU A 227 25.72 3.37 8.64
CA GLU A 227 26.86 2.68 9.23
C GLU A 227 27.09 3.24 10.64
N TRP A 228 27.13 2.36 11.63
CA TRP A 228 27.33 2.70 13.04
C TRP A 228 28.79 2.50 13.42
N GLN A 229 29.35 3.55 14.01
CA GLN A 229 30.72 3.64 14.48
C GLN A 229 30.65 3.94 15.99
N PRO A 230 30.84 2.91 16.85
CA PRO A 230 30.83 3.09 18.29
C PRO A 230 31.96 4.00 18.75
N ILE A 231 31.72 4.78 19.80
CA ILE A 231 32.77 5.57 20.42
C ILE A 231 33.87 4.65 20.98
N GLY A 232 35.11 4.84 20.50
CA GLY A 232 36.27 4.03 20.90
C GLY A 232 36.43 2.69 20.16
N GLY A 233 35.74 2.51 19.03
CA GLY A 233 36.05 1.47 18.04
C GLY A 233 37.20 1.84 17.12
#